data_AF-A0A7Y4SDU9-F1
#
_entry.id   AF-A0A7Y4SDU9-F1
#
_cell.length_a   1.000
_cell.length_b   1.000
_cell.length_c   1.000
_cell.angle_alpha   90.00
_cell.angle_beta   90.00
_cell.angle_gamma   90.00
#
_symmetry.space_group_name_H-M   'P 1'
#
loop_
_entity.id
_entity.type
_entity.pdbx_description
1 polymer ?
#
loop_
_entity_poly.entity_id
_entity_poly.type
_entity_poly.pdbx_seq_one_letter_code
_entity_poly.pdbx_strand_id
1 'polypeptide(L)'
;MDMKVEERRATLRLPVQFHTTVSGSAQPDGAGILLDLSSGGCRLESPLLILPGLSLELRIYVPGWEWPIIIDGADVQWVNEETAGLAFVQMRETERQRLDEMIAARLAKKSEDGDEERFEAAPVELQELEKELSKDPRLAISKGLIWFAQDREQFRFRGGSLLSRAFPNCTQEFAAALAESVKAGGDTEADCSLAILQNYPGETSTDAVLKEIVSRFPNDERKIGGVRSNINSTGVVSGDFGLAEAWRGKKELLAKWLTDGRPAVKAFAETHIAELDKMIASERRRVEAEREMRNRSNDETEPGAYRAKPF
;
A
#
# COMPACT_ATOMS: atom_id res chain seq x y z
N MET A 1 -36.04 -6.19 -28.30
CA MET A 1 -34.81 -6.90 -27.90
C MET A 1 -34.27 -6.12 -26.73
N ASP A 2 -34.65 -6.52 -25.52
CA ASP A 2 -34.11 -6.00 -24.26
C ASP A 2 -33.71 -7.24 -23.46
N MET A 3 -32.45 -7.63 -23.57
CA MET A 3 -31.89 -8.65 -22.70
C MET A 3 -31.70 -8.00 -21.33
N LYS A 4 -32.65 -8.26 -20.42
CA LYS A 4 -32.41 -8.13 -18.98
C LYS A 4 -31.13 -8.89 -18.65
N VAL A 5 -30.09 -8.17 -18.25
CA VAL A 5 -28.92 -8.78 -17.62
C VAL A 5 -29.39 -9.29 -16.26
N GLU A 6 -29.58 -10.60 -16.16
CA GLU A 6 -29.90 -11.27 -14.90
C GLU A 6 -28.74 -11.10 -13.92
N GLU A 7 -29.03 -10.56 -12.74
CA GLU A 7 -28.08 -10.42 -11.64
C GLU A 7 -27.78 -11.81 -11.04
N ARG A 8 -26.73 -12.47 -11.55
CA ARG A 8 -26.27 -13.80 -11.11
C ARG A 8 -25.46 -13.80 -9.80
N ARG A 9 -25.59 -12.77 -8.95
CA ARG A 9 -24.62 -12.49 -7.88
C ARG A 9 -25.08 -13.05 -6.52
N ALA A 10 -24.23 -13.88 -5.91
CA ALA A 10 -24.52 -14.56 -4.64
C ALA A 10 -24.02 -13.82 -3.38
N THR A 11 -23.15 -12.80 -3.51
CA THR A 11 -22.49 -12.13 -2.37
C THR A 11 -22.50 -10.60 -2.50
N LEU A 12 -22.72 -9.93 -1.37
CA LEU A 12 -22.65 -8.47 -1.26
C LEU A 12 -21.21 -7.99 -1.52
N ARG A 13 -21.04 -7.00 -2.39
CA ARG A 13 -19.75 -6.37 -2.67
C ARG A 13 -19.69 -5.00 -2.02
N LEU A 14 -18.78 -4.84 -1.08
CA LEU A 14 -18.49 -3.58 -0.44
C LEU A 14 -17.62 -2.73 -1.39
N PRO A 15 -18.06 -1.52 -1.79
CA PRO A 15 -17.20 -0.61 -2.53
C PRO A 15 -16.02 -0.19 -1.66
N VAL A 16 -14.80 -0.33 -2.18
CA VAL A 16 -13.55 0.00 -1.48
C VAL A 16 -12.56 0.66 -2.44
N GLN A 17 -11.52 1.27 -1.88
CA GLN A 17 -10.33 1.72 -2.61
C GLN A 17 -9.10 1.32 -1.81
N PHE A 18 -8.77 0.02 -1.84
CA PHE A 18 -7.63 -0.52 -1.10
C PHE A 18 -6.47 -0.77 -2.04
N HIS A 19 -5.28 -0.34 -1.64
CA HIS A 19 -4.07 -0.77 -2.33
C HIS A 19 -3.91 -2.27 -2.18
N THR A 20 -3.49 -2.91 -3.25
CA THR A 20 -3.07 -4.29 -3.24
C THR A 20 -1.77 -4.44 -4.01
N THR A 21 -0.90 -5.34 -3.54
CA THR A 21 0.11 -5.92 -4.41
C THR A 21 -0.46 -7.16 -5.05
N VAL A 22 -0.16 -7.35 -6.32
CA VAL A 22 -0.58 -8.46 -7.17
C VAL A 22 0.69 -9.19 -7.58
N SER A 23 0.74 -10.49 -7.32
CA SER A 23 1.85 -11.35 -7.73
C SER A 23 1.31 -12.60 -8.44
N GLY A 24 2.10 -13.18 -9.33
CA GLY A 24 1.71 -14.37 -10.08
C GLY A 24 2.92 -15.12 -10.64
N SER A 25 2.80 -16.44 -10.79
CA SER A 25 3.90 -17.30 -11.26
C SER A 25 4.31 -17.05 -12.72
N ALA A 26 3.42 -16.45 -13.52
CA ALA A 26 3.60 -16.23 -14.95
C ALA A 26 3.60 -14.75 -15.37
N GLN A 27 3.54 -13.81 -14.41
CA GLN A 27 3.38 -12.38 -14.70
C GLN A 27 4.22 -11.51 -13.76
N PRO A 28 4.77 -10.36 -14.21
CA PRO A 28 5.42 -9.41 -13.32
C PRO A 28 4.50 -8.98 -12.18
N ASP A 29 5.06 -8.98 -10.97
CA ASP A 29 4.44 -8.41 -9.79
C ASP A 29 4.14 -6.93 -10.01
N GLY A 30 3.04 -6.45 -9.47
CA GLY A 30 2.70 -5.03 -9.55
C GLY A 30 1.65 -4.58 -8.56
N ALA A 31 1.37 -3.29 -8.59
CA ALA A 31 0.36 -2.68 -7.73
C ALA A 31 -1.01 -2.64 -8.42
N GLY A 32 -2.06 -2.60 -7.61
CA GLY A 32 -3.40 -2.31 -8.07
C GLY A 32 -4.27 -1.75 -6.96
N ILE A 33 -5.49 -1.39 -7.34
CA ILE A 33 -6.51 -0.83 -6.46
C ILE A 33 -7.71 -1.77 -6.50
N LEU A 34 -8.16 -2.23 -5.32
CA LEU A 34 -9.43 -2.92 -5.22
C LEU A 34 -10.55 -1.89 -5.22
N LEU A 35 -11.46 -2.00 -6.18
CA LEU A 35 -12.63 -1.13 -6.38
C LEU A 35 -13.87 -1.64 -5.64
N ASP A 36 -13.97 -2.97 -5.48
CA ASP A 36 -14.96 -3.61 -4.63
C ASP A 36 -14.40 -4.90 -4.04
N LEU A 37 -14.95 -5.31 -2.89
CA LEU A 37 -14.53 -6.50 -2.16
C LEU A 37 -15.74 -7.23 -1.57
N SER A 38 -15.73 -8.55 -1.67
CA SER A 38 -16.63 -9.45 -0.93
C SER A 38 -15.81 -10.52 -0.23
N SER A 39 -16.48 -11.38 0.56
CA SER A 39 -15.84 -12.54 1.19
C SER A 39 -15.28 -13.57 0.19
N GLY A 40 -15.67 -13.48 -1.09
CA GLY A 40 -15.31 -14.45 -2.13
C GLY A 40 -14.63 -13.86 -3.37
N GLY A 41 -14.37 -12.55 -3.41
CA GLY A 41 -13.70 -11.95 -4.56
C GLY A 41 -13.61 -10.44 -4.52
N CYS A 42 -13.03 -9.86 -5.56
CA CYS A 42 -12.87 -8.42 -5.70
C CYS A 42 -12.90 -7.97 -7.15
N ARG A 43 -13.07 -6.67 -7.36
CA ARG A 43 -12.70 -6.00 -8.61
C ARG A 43 -11.39 -5.29 -8.40
N LEU A 44 -10.41 -5.59 -9.25
CA LEU A 44 -9.07 -5.03 -9.26
C LEU A 44 -8.94 -4.07 -10.43
N GLU A 45 -8.35 -2.90 -10.20
CA GLU A 45 -7.82 -2.01 -11.23
C GLU A 45 -6.29 -2.06 -11.16
N SER A 46 -5.63 -2.30 -12.28
CA SER A 46 -4.17 -2.41 -12.33
C SER A 46 -3.66 -2.11 -13.75
N PRO A 47 -2.53 -1.41 -13.89
CA PRO A 47 -1.85 -1.24 -15.18
C PRO A 47 -1.16 -2.52 -15.67
N LEU A 48 -1.20 -3.61 -14.88
CA LEU A 48 -0.67 -4.92 -15.29
C LEU A 48 -1.57 -5.58 -16.34
N LEU A 49 -0.95 -6.26 -17.31
CA LEU A 49 -1.64 -6.98 -18.39
C LEU A 49 -2.31 -8.28 -17.92
N ILE A 50 -3.34 -8.21 -17.08
CA ILE A 50 -3.96 -9.40 -16.49
C ILE A 50 -4.66 -10.24 -17.58
N LEU A 51 -4.39 -11.55 -17.62
CA LEU A 51 -5.04 -12.48 -18.55
C LEU A 51 -6.10 -13.34 -17.85
N PRO A 52 -7.26 -13.60 -18.50
CA PRO A 52 -8.25 -14.54 -17.98
C PRO A 52 -7.66 -15.94 -17.72
N GLY A 53 -8.07 -16.58 -16.62
CA GLY A 53 -7.62 -17.92 -16.24
C GLY A 53 -6.30 -17.98 -15.47
N LEU A 54 -5.65 -16.85 -15.21
CA LEU A 54 -4.54 -16.77 -14.25
C LEU A 54 -5.05 -16.85 -12.81
N SER A 55 -4.23 -17.40 -11.92
CA SER A 55 -4.41 -17.32 -10.47
C SER A 55 -3.37 -16.38 -9.88
N LEU A 56 -3.83 -15.40 -9.12
CA LEU A 56 -3.03 -14.31 -8.58
C LEU A 56 -2.98 -14.39 -7.06
N GLU A 57 -1.84 -14.05 -6.48
CA GLU A 57 -1.71 -13.77 -5.05
C GLU A 57 -1.97 -12.27 -4.79
N LEU A 58 -2.75 -11.95 -3.76
CA LEU A 58 -3.06 -10.58 -3.38
C LEU A 58 -2.62 -10.30 -1.94
N ARG A 59 -2.10 -9.09 -1.70
CA ARG A 59 -1.95 -8.53 -0.35
C ARG A 59 -2.73 -7.24 -0.25
N ILE A 60 -3.84 -7.29 0.47
CA ILE A 60 -4.80 -6.19 0.57
C ILE A 60 -4.46 -5.34 1.78
N TYR A 61 -4.10 -4.08 1.56
CA TYR A 61 -3.74 -3.16 2.62
C TYR A 61 -4.97 -2.38 3.10
N VAL A 62 -5.54 -2.84 4.22
CA VAL A 62 -6.71 -2.21 4.85
C VAL A 62 -6.25 -0.98 5.65
N PRO A 63 -6.85 0.21 5.45
CA PRO A 63 -6.50 1.41 6.22
C PRO A 63 -6.65 1.21 7.73
N GLY A 64 -5.63 1.58 8.50
CA GLY A 64 -5.60 1.42 9.96
C GLY A 64 -5.20 0.03 10.45
N TRP A 65 -4.90 -0.90 9.54
CA TRP A 65 -4.45 -2.25 9.89
C TRP A 65 -2.94 -2.38 9.64
N GLU A 66 -2.25 -2.99 10.59
CA GLU A 66 -0.78 -3.16 10.55
C GLU A 66 -0.35 -4.21 9.51
N TRP A 67 -1.14 -5.27 9.34
CA TRP A 67 -0.83 -6.39 8.46
C TRP A 67 -1.81 -6.45 7.28
N PRO A 68 -1.36 -6.71 6.04
CA PRO A 68 -2.26 -6.90 4.92
C PRO A 68 -3.11 -8.17 5.10
N ILE A 69 -4.26 -8.21 4.43
CA ILE A 69 -5.02 -9.45 4.26
C ILE A 69 -4.41 -10.21 3.08
N ILE A 70 -4.02 -11.46 3.29
CA ILE A 70 -3.34 -12.27 2.28
C ILE A 70 -4.33 -13.21 1.61
N ILE A 71 -4.38 -13.13 0.27
CA ILE A 71 -5.11 -14.05 -0.59
C ILE A 71 -4.06 -14.88 -1.33
N ASP A 72 -3.95 -16.15 -0.97
CA ASP A 72 -2.94 -17.07 -1.52
C ASP A 72 -3.30 -17.49 -2.97
N GLY A 73 -4.55 -17.33 -3.40
CA GLY A 73 -4.96 -17.61 -4.77
C GLY A 73 -6.30 -16.96 -5.14
N ALA A 74 -6.28 -16.17 -6.20
CA ALA A 74 -7.43 -15.45 -6.75
C ALA A 74 -7.49 -15.61 -8.27
N ASP A 75 -8.49 -16.33 -8.77
CA ASP A 75 -8.63 -16.66 -10.19
C ASP A 75 -9.30 -15.51 -10.95
N VAL A 76 -8.68 -15.11 -12.06
CA VAL A 76 -9.21 -14.09 -12.97
C VAL A 76 -10.43 -14.62 -13.71
N GLN A 77 -11.60 -14.10 -13.38
CA GLN A 77 -12.89 -14.47 -13.96
C GLN A 77 -13.20 -13.71 -15.25
N TRP A 78 -12.80 -12.45 -15.32
CA TRP A 78 -12.95 -11.59 -16.49
C TRP A 78 -11.94 -10.43 -16.44
N VAL A 79 -11.65 -9.86 -17.60
CA VAL A 79 -10.78 -8.69 -17.76
C VAL A 79 -11.48 -7.70 -18.71
N ASN A 80 -11.42 -6.42 -18.37
CA ASN A 80 -11.90 -5.31 -19.18
C ASN A 80 -10.94 -4.12 -19.03
N GLU A 81 -10.18 -3.82 -20.08
CA GLU A 81 -9.13 -2.78 -20.09
C GLU A 81 -8.15 -2.97 -18.91
N GLU A 82 -8.14 -2.03 -17.95
CA GLU A 82 -7.28 -2.06 -16.75
C GLU A 82 -7.97 -2.69 -15.54
N THR A 83 -9.19 -3.22 -15.71
CA THR A 83 -9.96 -3.83 -14.63
C THR A 83 -10.11 -5.34 -14.78
N ALA A 84 -10.03 -6.06 -13.68
CA ALA A 84 -10.21 -7.50 -13.62
C ALA A 84 -11.14 -7.90 -12.47
N GLY A 85 -12.01 -8.89 -12.72
CA GLY A 85 -12.79 -9.54 -11.68
C GLY A 85 -12.08 -10.78 -11.17
N LEU A 86 -11.79 -10.83 -9.88
CA LEU A 86 -11.08 -11.95 -9.25
C LEU A 86 -12.01 -12.73 -8.31
N ALA A 87 -11.91 -14.06 -8.33
CA ALA A 87 -12.57 -14.94 -7.37
C ALA A 87 -11.54 -15.56 -6.43
N PHE A 88 -11.75 -15.45 -5.12
CA PHE A 88 -10.84 -16.02 -4.13
C PHE A 88 -11.02 -17.54 -4.07
N VAL A 89 -10.00 -18.28 -4.49
CA VAL A 89 -10.01 -19.75 -4.54
C VAL A 89 -9.14 -20.36 -3.45
N GLN A 90 -8.14 -19.64 -2.95
CA GLN A 90 -7.27 -20.09 -1.88
C GLN A 90 -7.01 -18.96 -0.87
N MET A 91 -7.39 -19.21 0.39
CA MET A 91 -7.24 -18.26 1.50
C MET A 91 -7.19 -19.04 2.82
N ARG A 92 -6.29 -18.65 3.72
CA ARG A 92 -6.22 -19.22 5.08
C ARG A 92 -7.41 -18.78 5.91
N GLU A 93 -7.83 -19.61 6.86
CA GLU A 93 -8.99 -19.31 7.70
C GLU A 93 -8.81 -18.05 8.55
N THR A 94 -7.59 -17.78 9.02
CA THR A 94 -7.27 -16.54 9.74
C THR A 94 -7.45 -15.30 8.86
N GLU A 95 -7.06 -15.38 7.58
CA GLU A 95 -7.21 -14.29 6.63
C GLU A 95 -8.68 -14.10 6.21
N ARG A 96 -9.43 -15.21 6.12
CA ARG A 96 -10.89 -15.18 5.91
C ARG A 96 -11.59 -14.46 7.06
N GLN A 97 -11.27 -14.83 8.30
CA GLN A 97 -11.86 -14.18 9.47
C GLN A 97 -11.55 -12.69 9.50
N ARG A 98 -10.30 -12.31 9.21
CA ARG A 98 -9.86 -10.91 9.11
C ARG A 98 -10.62 -10.16 8.00
N LEU A 99 -10.83 -10.77 6.85
CA LEU A 99 -11.63 -10.19 5.76
C LEU A 99 -13.09 -9.99 6.17
N ASP A 100 -13.70 -10.98 6.81
CA ASP A 100 -15.09 -10.92 7.25
C ASP A 100 -15.29 -9.87 8.37
N GLU A 101 -14.35 -9.76 9.32
CA GLU A 101 -14.35 -8.72 10.35
C GLU A 101 -14.28 -7.32 9.73
N MET A 102 -13.42 -7.13 8.72
CA MET A 102 -13.30 -5.86 8.01
C MET A 102 -14.60 -5.51 7.25
N ILE A 103 -15.19 -6.47 6.55
CA ILE A 103 -16.46 -6.29 5.84
C ILE A 103 -17.57 -5.93 6.83
N ALA A 104 -17.69 -6.65 7.95
CA ALA A 104 -18.68 -6.40 8.98
C ALA A 104 -18.53 -5.00 9.60
N ALA A 105 -17.32 -4.61 9.96
CA ALA A 105 -17.04 -3.28 10.53
C ALA A 105 -17.42 -2.14 9.58
N ARG A 106 -17.22 -2.32 8.28
CA ARG A 106 -17.59 -1.33 7.25
C ARG A 106 -19.10 -1.27 7.00
N LEU A 107 -19.78 -2.41 7.01
CA LEU A 107 -21.23 -2.45 6.88
C LEU A 107 -21.93 -1.79 8.08
N ALA A 108 -21.40 -1.98 9.29
CA ALA A 108 -21.91 -1.33 10.50
C ALA A 108 -21.75 0.20 10.45
N LYS A 109 -20.65 0.72 9.89
CA LYS A 109 -20.45 2.17 9.70
C LYS A 109 -21.40 2.76 8.64
N LYS A 110 -21.73 2.00 7.59
CA LYS A 110 -22.62 2.47 6.51
C LYS A 110 -24.09 2.59 6.93
N SER A 111 -24.50 1.97 8.05
CA SER A 111 -25.85 2.15 8.61
C SER A 111 -26.00 3.41 9.47
N GLU A 112 -24.91 4.10 9.82
CA GLU A 112 -24.96 5.34 10.62
C GLU A 112 -24.83 6.61 9.76
N ASP A 113 -24.21 6.54 8.59
CA ASP A 113 -24.18 7.60 7.56
C ASP A 113 -25.08 7.20 6.37
N GLY A 114 -26.33 7.66 6.40
CA GLY A 114 -27.31 7.40 5.33
C GLY A 114 -26.94 8.07 4.00
N ASP A 115 -26.84 7.24 2.97
CA ASP A 115 -27.10 7.47 1.53
C ASP A 115 -26.76 8.85 0.91
N GLU A 116 -25.65 8.91 0.17
CA GLU A 116 -25.57 9.21 -1.29
C GLU A 116 -24.14 9.66 -1.68
N GLU A 117 -23.25 8.73 -2.03
CA GLU A 117 -22.20 9.01 -3.02
C GLU A 117 -22.32 7.99 -4.13
N ARG A 118 -23.13 8.33 -5.13
CA ARG A 118 -22.99 7.75 -6.46
C ARG A 118 -21.61 8.15 -6.96
N PHE A 119 -20.73 7.16 -7.11
CA PHE A 119 -19.45 7.32 -7.78
C PHE A 119 -19.69 7.80 -9.22
N GLU A 120 -19.51 9.10 -9.46
CA GLU A 120 -19.24 9.64 -10.79
C GLU A 120 -17.74 9.52 -11.07
N ALA A 121 -17.40 9.03 -12.27
CA ALA A 121 -16.03 9.01 -12.76
C ALA A 121 -15.45 10.44 -12.72
N ALA A 122 -14.22 10.58 -12.23
CA ALA A 122 -13.58 11.88 -12.06
C ALA A 122 -13.58 12.69 -13.38
N PRO A 123 -14.09 13.93 -13.39
CA PRO A 123 -14.06 14.80 -14.57
C PRO A 123 -12.62 15.13 -15.02
N VAL A 124 -12.45 15.35 -16.31
CA VAL A 124 -11.20 15.76 -17.00
C VAL A 124 -10.61 17.07 -16.43
N GLU A 125 -11.37 17.82 -15.64
CA GLU A 125 -11.02 19.09 -14.97
C GLU A 125 -9.86 18.97 -13.96
N LEU A 126 -9.55 17.76 -13.47
CA LEU A 126 -8.52 17.58 -12.44
C LEU A 126 -7.07 17.74 -12.96
N GLN A 127 -6.82 17.49 -14.26
CA GLN A 127 -5.47 17.63 -14.84
C GLN A 127 -5.03 19.10 -14.98
N GLU A 128 -5.97 20.03 -15.15
CA GLU A 128 -5.67 21.46 -15.15
C GLU A 128 -5.27 21.93 -13.75
N LEU A 129 -5.94 21.40 -12.72
CA LEU A 129 -5.63 21.73 -11.34
C LEU A 129 -4.21 21.31 -10.95
N GLU A 130 -3.73 20.13 -11.37
CA GLU A 130 -2.35 19.70 -11.13
C GLU A 130 -1.32 20.70 -11.69
N LYS A 131 -1.56 21.19 -12.91
CA LYS A 131 -0.68 22.18 -13.58
C LYS A 131 -0.69 23.53 -12.89
N GLU A 132 -1.81 23.95 -12.33
CA GLU A 132 -1.86 25.21 -11.58
C GLU A 132 -1.21 25.06 -10.20
N LEU A 133 -1.43 23.93 -9.51
CA LEU A 133 -0.80 23.65 -8.22
C LEU A 133 0.72 23.53 -8.34
N SER A 134 1.24 22.91 -9.41
CA SER A 134 2.68 22.69 -9.60
C SER A 134 3.49 23.98 -9.72
N LYS A 135 2.85 25.12 -10.02
CA LYS A 135 3.49 26.44 -10.11
C LYS A 135 3.82 27.06 -8.75
N ASP A 136 3.10 26.68 -7.69
CA ASP A 136 3.29 27.24 -6.36
C ASP A 136 3.15 26.15 -5.27
N PRO A 137 4.28 25.57 -4.82
CA PRO A 137 4.33 24.61 -3.72
C PRO A 137 3.63 25.08 -2.44
N ARG A 138 3.73 26.36 -2.09
CA ARG A 138 3.17 26.87 -0.83
C ARG A 138 1.66 26.97 -0.93
N LEU A 139 1.14 27.45 -2.05
CA LEU A 139 -0.29 27.44 -2.32
C LEU A 139 -0.83 26.01 -2.29
N ALA A 140 -0.13 25.07 -2.95
CA ALA A 140 -0.55 23.67 -2.99
C ALA A 140 -0.60 23.03 -1.60
N ILE A 141 0.40 23.27 -0.75
CA ILE A 141 0.39 22.83 0.66
C ILE A 141 -0.76 23.48 1.43
N SER A 142 -0.99 24.78 1.27
CA SER A 142 -2.08 25.47 1.97
C SER A 142 -3.46 24.89 1.61
N LYS A 143 -3.68 24.55 0.33
CA LYS A 143 -4.89 23.86 -0.12
C LYS A 143 -4.95 22.43 0.41
N GLY A 144 -3.82 21.72 0.40
CA GLY A 144 -3.67 20.40 1.01
C GLY A 144 -4.10 20.38 2.48
N LEU A 145 -3.69 21.37 3.28
CA LEU A 145 -4.09 21.49 4.68
C LEU A 145 -5.60 21.68 4.85
N ILE A 146 -6.24 22.48 3.99
CA ILE A 146 -7.70 22.67 4.00
C ILE A 146 -8.41 21.35 3.70
N TRP A 147 -7.98 20.64 2.65
CA TRP A 147 -8.58 19.33 2.28
C TRP A 147 -8.34 18.27 3.36
N PHE A 148 -7.15 18.26 3.97
CA PHE A 148 -6.83 17.35 5.07
C PHE A 148 -7.71 17.59 6.29
N ALA A 149 -7.99 18.85 6.61
CA ALA A 149 -8.86 19.20 7.73
C ALA A 149 -10.33 18.77 7.50
N GLN A 150 -10.77 18.68 6.24
CA GLN A 150 -12.13 18.26 5.88
C GLN A 150 -12.32 16.74 5.99
N ASP A 151 -11.38 15.94 5.44
CA ASP A 151 -11.45 14.48 5.49
C ASP A 151 -10.04 13.89 5.61
N ARG A 152 -9.61 13.66 6.85
CA ARG A 152 -8.28 13.10 7.16
C ARG A 152 -8.11 11.67 6.64
N GLU A 153 -9.18 10.87 6.64
CA GLU A 153 -9.09 9.44 6.27
C GLU A 153 -8.93 9.27 4.75
N GLN A 154 -9.64 10.07 3.96
CA GLN A 154 -9.55 10.01 2.50
C GLN A 154 -8.47 10.91 1.91
N PHE A 155 -7.96 11.88 2.66
CA PHE A 155 -7.03 12.87 2.14
C PHE A 155 -5.84 12.26 1.40
N ARG A 156 -5.22 11.20 1.95
CA ARG A 156 -4.05 10.57 1.31
C ARG A 156 -4.34 10.09 -0.12
N PHE A 157 -5.56 9.66 -0.39
CA PHE A 157 -5.99 9.10 -1.67
C PHE A 157 -6.53 10.15 -2.65
N ARG A 158 -7.04 11.28 -2.13
CA ARG A 158 -7.54 12.40 -2.93
C ARG A 158 -6.50 13.52 -2.99
N GLY A 159 -6.42 14.33 -1.92
CA GLY A 159 -5.53 15.49 -1.84
C GLY A 159 -4.04 15.12 -1.93
N GLY A 160 -3.60 14.09 -1.20
CA GLY A 160 -2.23 13.59 -1.24
C GLY A 160 -1.82 13.09 -2.63
N SER A 161 -2.68 12.29 -3.27
CA SER A 161 -2.48 11.80 -4.64
C SER A 161 -2.51 12.90 -5.71
N LEU A 162 -3.35 13.93 -5.54
CA LEU A 162 -3.33 15.10 -6.41
C LEU A 162 -2.01 15.87 -6.30
N LEU A 163 -1.53 16.07 -5.07
CA LEU A 163 -0.25 16.75 -4.84
C LEU A 163 0.94 15.93 -5.35
N SER A 164 0.90 14.60 -5.26
CA SER A 164 1.98 13.77 -5.82
C SER A 164 2.07 13.82 -7.34
N ARG A 165 0.93 13.99 -8.02
CA ARG A 165 0.89 14.23 -9.47
C ARG A 165 1.38 15.63 -9.85
N ALA A 166 1.02 16.65 -9.06
CA ALA A 166 1.52 18.02 -9.26
C ALA A 166 3.03 18.15 -9.00
N PHE A 167 3.57 17.39 -8.06
CA PHE A 167 4.98 17.39 -7.66
C PHE A 167 5.58 15.98 -7.71
N PRO A 168 5.82 15.42 -8.91
CA PRO A 168 6.38 14.08 -9.04
C PRO A 168 7.75 13.97 -8.36
N ASN A 169 8.04 12.81 -7.77
CA ASN A 169 9.27 12.51 -7.01
C ASN A 169 9.55 13.45 -5.82
N CYS A 170 8.52 14.17 -5.35
CA CYS A 170 8.61 15.17 -4.29
C CYS A 170 9.75 16.15 -4.57
N THR A 171 9.53 17.09 -5.50
CA THR A 171 10.56 18.04 -5.92
C THR A 171 11.22 18.72 -4.71
N GLN A 172 12.50 19.09 -4.83
CA GLN A 172 13.25 19.67 -3.71
C GLN A 172 12.58 20.94 -3.16
N GLU A 173 11.97 21.76 -4.03
CA GLU A 173 11.21 22.95 -3.65
C GLU A 173 9.94 22.59 -2.85
N PHE A 174 9.21 21.56 -3.27
CA PHE A 174 8.02 21.09 -2.58
C PHE A 174 8.37 20.47 -1.22
N ALA A 175 9.40 19.62 -1.16
CA ALA A 175 9.90 19.06 0.09
C ALA A 175 10.37 20.15 1.06
N ALA A 176 11.09 21.16 0.58
CA ALA A 176 11.51 22.30 1.40
C ALA A 176 10.31 23.10 1.94
N ALA A 177 9.29 23.33 1.10
CA ALA A 177 8.07 24.03 1.51
C ALA A 177 7.27 23.22 2.55
N LEU A 178 7.20 21.88 2.42
CA LEU A 178 6.60 21.00 3.42
C LEU A 178 7.36 21.06 4.74
N ALA A 179 8.70 20.98 4.70
CA ALA A 179 9.52 21.08 5.91
C ALA A 179 9.33 22.43 6.63
N GLU A 180 9.30 23.54 5.89
CA GLU A 180 9.00 24.85 6.48
C GLU A 180 7.56 24.95 7.02
N SER A 181 6.58 24.32 6.37
CA SER A 181 5.21 24.21 6.90
C SER A 181 5.17 23.44 8.21
N VAL A 182 5.85 22.28 8.28
CA VAL A 182 5.99 21.50 9.52
C VAL A 182 6.70 22.30 10.59
N LYS A 183 7.71 23.10 10.24
CA LYS A 183 8.49 23.92 11.18
C LYS A 183 7.75 25.13 11.71
N ALA A 184 6.88 25.75 10.91
CA ALA A 184 6.05 26.88 11.32
C ALA A 184 4.75 26.46 12.04
N GLY A 185 4.22 25.28 11.69
CA GLY A 185 2.93 24.78 12.15
C GLY A 185 2.96 23.99 13.47
N GLY A 186 1.99 23.10 13.63
CA GLY A 186 1.86 22.17 14.76
C GLY A 186 1.45 20.77 14.29
N ASP A 187 0.50 20.16 15.00
CA ASP A 187 0.09 18.78 14.75
C ASP A 187 -0.52 18.58 13.36
N THR A 188 -1.35 19.52 12.91
CA THR A 188 -2.07 19.39 11.62
C THR A 188 -1.11 19.40 10.44
N GLU A 189 -0.09 20.27 10.46
CA GLU A 189 0.91 20.35 9.41
C GLU A 189 1.81 19.12 9.38
N ALA A 190 2.15 18.57 10.55
CA ALA A 190 2.90 17.32 10.64
C ALA A 190 2.08 16.12 10.13
N ASP A 191 0.83 15.98 10.56
CA ASP A 191 -0.05 14.88 10.15
C ASP A 191 -0.36 14.95 8.64
N CYS A 192 -0.68 16.14 8.13
CA CYS A 192 -0.91 16.37 6.71
C CYS A 192 0.34 16.04 5.89
N SER A 193 1.51 16.49 6.35
CA SER A 193 2.79 16.17 5.68
C SER A 193 3.03 14.66 5.66
N LEU A 194 2.84 13.94 6.76
CA LEU A 194 2.96 12.48 6.79
C LEU A 194 1.99 11.78 5.82
N ALA A 195 0.77 12.31 5.66
CA ALA A 195 -0.21 11.78 4.72
C ALA A 195 0.15 12.06 3.26
N ILE A 196 0.75 13.22 2.96
CA ILE A 196 1.28 13.55 1.62
C ILE A 196 2.45 12.62 1.30
N LEU A 197 3.40 12.46 2.23
CA LEU A 197 4.63 11.69 2.03
C LEU A 197 4.39 10.20 1.75
N GLN A 198 3.23 9.65 2.18
CA GLN A 198 2.82 8.28 1.85
C GLN A 198 2.71 8.02 0.34
N ASN A 199 2.59 9.08 -0.47
CA ASN A 199 2.53 9.01 -1.93
C ASN A 199 3.93 9.05 -2.61
N TYR A 200 5.02 9.04 -1.84
CA TYR A 200 6.40 9.10 -2.35
C TYR A 200 7.28 7.96 -1.81
N PRO A 201 6.89 6.69 -2.03
CA PRO A 201 7.63 5.55 -1.49
C PRO A 201 9.05 5.47 -2.06
N GLY A 202 10.06 5.55 -1.20
CA GLY A 202 11.46 5.41 -1.63
C GLY A 202 12.17 6.71 -2.01
N GLU A 203 11.48 7.84 -2.01
CA GLU A 203 12.06 9.12 -2.41
C GLU A 203 12.89 9.76 -1.29
N THR A 204 14.18 9.99 -1.54
CA THR A 204 15.10 10.60 -0.56
C THR A 204 14.87 12.10 -0.36
N SER A 205 14.17 12.77 -1.28
CA SER A 205 13.77 14.17 -1.14
C SER A 205 12.86 14.40 0.07
N THR A 206 12.15 13.36 0.52
CA THR A 206 11.25 13.40 1.69
C THR A 206 12.00 13.47 3.03
N ASP A 207 13.28 13.11 3.07
CA ASP A 207 14.08 13.03 4.30
C ASP A 207 14.10 14.34 5.09
N ALA A 208 14.15 15.48 4.40
CA ALA A 208 14.18 16.79 5.05
C ALA A 208 12.92 17.03 5.90
N VAL A 209 11.76 16.65 5.37
CA VAL A 209 10.46 16.79 6.05
C VAL A 209 10.36 15.81 7.21
N LEU A 210 10.71 14.54 6.98
CA LEU A 210 10.65 13.51 8.02
C LEU A 210 11.58 13.82 9.20
N LYS A 211 12.80 14.30 8.93
CA LYS A 211 13.73 14.75 9.99
C LYS A 211 13.18 15.94 10.77
N GLU A 212 12.50 16.86 10.11
CA GLU A 212 11.85 17.99 10.78
C GLU A 212 10.75 17.53 11.73
N ILE A 213 9.91 16.57 11.30
CA ILE A 213 8.88 15.96 12.14
C ILE A 213 9.50 15.27 13.35
N VAL A 214 10.52 14.43 13.16
CA VAL A 214 11.24 13.76 14.26
C VAL A 214 11.85 14.76 15.23
N SER A 215 12.44 15.84 14.73
CA SER A 215 13.04 16.86 15.57
C SER A 215 12.02 17.61 16.42
N ARG A 216 10.83 17.88 15.88
CA ARG A 216 9.78 18.65 16.57
C ARG A 216 8.93 17.80 17.50
N PHE A 217 8.73 16.52 17.17
CA PHE A 217 7.82 15.63 17.89
C PHE A 217 8.50 14.33 18.34
N PRO A 218 9.66 14.38 19.04
CA PRO A 218 10.45 13.20 19.36
C PRO A 218 9.75 12.20 20.29
N ASN A 219 8.75 12.64 21.06
CA ASN A 219 8.03 11.83 22.04
C ASN A 219 6.57 11.52 21.62
N ASP A 220 6.16 11.91 20.42
CA ASP A 220 4.83 11.62 19.90
C ASP A 220 4.87 10.32 19.09
N GLU A 221 4.54 9.20 19.75
CA GLU A 221 4.57 7.87 19.13
C GLU A 221 3.70 7.74 17.88
N ARG A 222 2.62 8.55 17.75
CA ARG A 222 1.79 8.51 16.53
C ARG A 222 2.55 9.10 15.35
N LYS A 223 3.22 10.24 15.56
CA LYS A 223 4.02 10.90 14.51
C LYS A 223 5.29 10.11 14.21
N ILE A 224 5.98 9.62 15.22
CA ILE A 224 7.17 8.77 15.07
C ILE A 224 6.81 7.47 14.34
N GLY A 225 5.69 6.83 14.69
CA GLY A 225 5.14 5.69 13.95
C GLY A 225 4.85 6.02 12.49
N GLY A 226 4.26 7.18 12.21
CA GLY A 226 4.04 7.67 10.85
C GLY A 226 5.33 7.88 10.05
N VAL A 227 6.39 8.40 10.67
CA VAL A 227 7.71 8.53 10.05
C VAL A 227 8.29 7.17 9.70
N ARG A 228 8.24 6.20 10.64
CA ARG A 228 8.70 4.82 10.41
C ARG A 228 7.95 4.19 9.24
N SER A 229 6.62 4.33 9.20
CA SER A 229 5.80 3.82 8.10
C SER A 229 6.20 4.40 6.73
N ASN A 230 6.51 5.70 6.66
CA ASN A 230 7.00 6.32 5.42
C ASN A 230 8.38 5.77 5.01
N ILE A 231 9.31 5.60 5.96
CA ILE A 231 10.66 5.06 5.67
C ILE A 231 10.57 3.60 5.22
N ASN A 232 9.82 2.79 5.97
CA ASN A 232 9.65 1.35 5.76
C ASN A 232 8.87 1.02 4.49
N SER A 233 8.08 1.96 3.97
CA SER A 233 7.35 1.79 2.72
C SER A 233 8.30 1.37 1.61
N THR A 234 8.04 0.19 1.06
CA THR A 234 8.71 -0.34 -0.12
C THR A 234 7.76 -0.22 -1.30
N GLY A 235 8.29 0.12 -2.47
CA GLY A 235 7.60 -0.14 -3.72
C GLY A 235 7.50 -1.65 -3.98
N VAL A 236 7.24 -2.01 -5.23
CA VAL A 236 7.29 -3.41 -5.67
C VAL A 236 8.71 -3.93 -5.51
N VAL A 237 8.84 -5.11 -4.89
CA VAL A 237 10.11 -5.80 -4.69
C VAL A 237 10.04 -7.14 -5.42
N SER A 238 11.17 -7.58 -5.98
CA SER A 238 11.21 -8.82 -6.77
C SER A 238 12.13 -9.87 -6.14
N GLY A 239 11.78 -11.13 -6.36
CA GLY A 239 12.54 -12.29 -5.89
C GLY A 239 12.28 -12.64 -4.43
N ASP A 240 12.70 -13.84 -4.05
CA ASP A 240 12.38 -14.46 -2.75
C ASP A 240 12.81 -13.61 -1.54
N PHE A 241 13.85 -12.78 -1.67
CA PHE A 241 14.34 -11.91 -0.59
C PHE A 241 14.07 -10.42 -0.84
N GLY A 242 13.19 -10.07 -1.78
CA GLY A 242 12.98 -8.68 -2.23
C GLY A 242 12.73 -7.68 -1.10
N LEU A 243 11.94 -8.05 -0.09
CA LEU A 243 11.67 -7.20 1.08
C LEU A 243 12.92 -6.95 1.93
N ALA A 244 13.68 -8.02 2.22
CA ALA A 244 14.90 -7.92 3.01
C ALA A 244 15.96 -7.04 2.29
N GLU A 245 16.02 -7.12 0.96
CA GLU A 245 16.90 -6.26 0.15
C GLU A 245 16.43 -4.81 0.12
N ALA A 246 15.12 -4.57 -0.01
CA ALA A 246 14.56 -3.22 0.03
C ALA A 246 14.83 -2.54 1.39
N TRP A 247 14.59 -3.24 2.51
CA TRP A 247 14.90 -2.71 3.84
C TRP A 247 16.39 -2.51 4.08
N ARG A 248 17.26 -3.31 3.47
CA ARG A 248 18.70 -3.04 3.49
C ARG A 248 19.03 -1.71 2.82
N GLY A 249 18.47 -1.44 1.64
CA GLY A 249 18.64 -0.15 0.96
C GLY A 249 18.13 1.02 1.81
N LYS A 250 16.99 0.87 2.48
CA LYS A 250 16.46 1.88 3.42
C LYS A 250 17.39 2.11 4.61
N LYS A 251 17.96 1.05 5.18
CA LYS A 251 18.94 1.13 6.26
C LYS A 251 20.18 1.94 5.84
N GLU A 252 20.70 1.72 4.64
CA GLU A 252 21.85 2.46 4.10
C GLU A 252 21.55 3.96 3.93
N LEU A 253 20.34 4.30 3.46
CA LEU A 253 19.89 5.69 3.38
C LEU A 253 19.75 6.32 4.78
N LEU A 254 19.15 5.60 5.72
CA LEU A 254 18.94 6.06 7.09
C LEU A 254 20.25 6.24 7.86
N ALA A 255 21.31 5.51 7.51
CA ALA A 255 22.65 5.71 8.10
C ALA A 255 23.17 7.14 7.90
N LYS A 256 22.75 7.83 6.82
CA LYS A 256 23.08 9.25 6.57
C LYS A 256 22.48 10.19 7.62
N TRP A 257 21.48 9.76 8.38
CA TRP A 257 20.84 10.57 9.41
C TRP A 257 21.62 10.58 10.73
N LEU A 258 22.55 9.63 10.94
CA LEU A 258 23.41 9.58 12.13
C LEU A 258 24.34 10.79 12.25
N THR A 259 24.60 11.49 11.14
CA THR A 259 25.42 12.71 11.10
C THR A 259 24.60 14.00 11.25
N ASP A 260 23.27 13.93 11.35
CA ASP A 260 22.41 15.11 11.49
C ASP A 260 22.71 15.87 12.79
N GLY A 261 22.74 17.20 12.77
CA GLY A 261 23.07 18.00 13.97
C GLY A 261 22.08 17.87 15.13
N ARG A 262 20.85 17.38 14.87
CA ARG A 262 19.76 17.31 15.85
C ARG A 262 19.79 15.99 16.63
N PRO A 263 19.88 16.01 17.98
CA PRO A 263 19.96 14.78 18.78
C PRO A 263 18.78 13.82 18.61
N ALA A 264 17.56 14.36 18.49
CA ALA A 264 16.35 13.56 18.26
C ALA A 264 16.40 12.75 16.96
N VAL A 265 16.92 13.34 15.89
CA VAL A 265 17.05 12.69 14.58
C VAL A 265 18.08 11.56 14.64
N LYS A 266 19.21 11.79 15.33
CA LYS A 266 20.23 10.74 15.55
C LYS A 266 19.65 9.56 16.34
N ALA A 267 19.01 9.84 17.47
CA ALA A 267 18.44 8.81 18.34
C ALA A 267 17.37 7.98 17.61
N PHE A 268 16.52 8.64 16.80
CA PHE A 268 15.57 7.95 15.93
C PHE A 268 16.28 7.04 14.93
N ALA A 269 17.30 7.55 14.23
CA ALA A 269 18.04 6.78 13.24
C ALA A 269 18.74 5.56 13.85
N GLU A 270 19.40 5.70 15.01
CA GLU A 270 20.03 4.59 15.73
C GLU A 270 19.01 3.51 16.09
N THR A 271 17.89 3.91 16.67
CA THR A 271 16.82 2.99 17.08
C THR A 271 16.23 2.26 15.88
N HIS A 272 15.90 3.01 14.82
CA HIS A 272 15.20 2.46 13.67
C HIS A 272 16.11 1.64 12.75
N ILE A 273 17.42 1.91 12.70
CA ILE A 273 18.42 1.03 12.08
C ILE A 273 18.42 -0.35 12.76
N ALA A 274 18.41 -0.38 14.10
CA ALA A 274 18.38 -1.65 14.84
C ALA A 274 17.06 -2.41 14.63
N GLU A 275 15.95 -1.72 14.42
CA GLU A 275 14.66 -2.32 14.06
C GLU A 275 14.69 -2.92 12.65
N LEU A 276 15.21 -2.18 11.66
CA LEU A 276 15.38 -2.67 10.30
C LEU A 276 16.25 -3.93 10.26
N ASP A 277 17.31 -4.00 11.07
CA ASP A 277 18.14 -5.22 11.19
C ASP A 277 17.34 -6.44 11.67
N LYS A 278 16.45 -6.24 12.67
CA LYS A 278 15.56 -7.31 13.14
C LYS A 278 14.57 -7.72 12.06
N MET A 279 13.99 -6.76 11.33
CA MET A 279 13.06 -7.00 10.24
C MET A 279 13.71 -7.79 9.10
N ILE A 280 14.90 -7.38 8.67
CA ILE A 280 15.70 -8.06 7.62
C ILE A 280 16.00 -9.50 8.03
N ALA A 281 16.45 -9.72 9.28
CA ALA A 281 16.76 -11.06 9.77
C ALA A 281 15.51 -11.95 9.89
N SER A 282 14.38 -11.38 10.30
CA SER A 282 13.10 -12.09 10.39
C SER A 282 12.59 -12.51 9.02
N GLU A 283 12.65 -11.62 8.04
CA GLU A 283 12.17 -11.88 6.68
C GLU A 283 13.01 -12.94 5.98
N ARG A 284 14.34 -12.91 6.15
CA ARG A 284 15.23 -13.95 5.61
C ARG A 284 14.91 -15.33 6.18
N ARG A 285 14.72 -15.43 7.50
CA ARG A 285 14.31 -16.68 8.16
C ARG A 285 12.96 -17.19 7.67
N ARG A 286 11.98 -16.30 7.45
CA ARG A 286 10.67 -16.65 6.90
C ARG A 286 10.79 -17.29 5.52
N VAL A 287 11.55 -16.65 4.63
CA VAL A 287 11.77 -17.12 3.25
C VAL A 287 12.51 -18.45 3.21
N GLU A 288 13.54 -18.62 4.05
CA GLU A 288 14.28 -19.88 4.18
C GLU A 288 13.37 -21.02 4.65
N ALA A 289 12.53 -20.79 5.66
CA ALA A 289 11.57 -21.79 6.13
C ALA A 289 10.53 -22.17 5.06
N GLU A 290 10.04 -21.22 4.28
CA GLU A 290 9.12 -21.48 3.16
C GLU A 290 9.76 -22.28 2.02
N ARG A 291 11.05 -22.05 1.74
CA ARG A 291 11.81 -22.84 0.77
C ARG A 291 12.02 -24.27 1.26
N GLU A 292 12.37 -24.45 2.53
CA GLU A 292 12.52 -25.78 3.13
C GLU A 292 11.21 -26.58 3.08
N MET A 293 10.07 -25.95 3.37
CA MET A 293 8.76 -26.61 3.27
C MET A 293 8.42 -26.98 1.82
N ARG A 294 8.68 -26.10 0.85
CA ARG A 294 8.48 -26.38 -0.59
C ARG A 294 9.36 -27.53 -1.09
N ASN A 295 10.60 -27.61 -0.64
CA ASN A 295 11.49 -28.71 -1.01
C ASN A 295 11.00 -30.04 -0.43
N ARG A 296 10.56 -30.07 0.84
CA ARG A 296 10.00 -31.28 1.46
C ARG A 296 8.72 -31.76 0.77
N SER A 297 7.82 -30.87 0.37
CA SER A 297 6.60 -31.24 -0.36
C SER A 297 6.88 -31.78 -1.76
N ASN A 298 7.92 -31.27 -2.42
CA ASN A 298 8.32 -31.73 -3.75
C ASN A 298 9.00 -33.12 -3.69
N ASP A 299 9.81 -33.38 -2.66
CA ASP A 299 10.41 -34.70 -2.43
C ASP A 299 9.35 -35.77 -2.12
N GLU A 300 8.24 -35.41 -1.46
CA GLU A 300 7.12 -36.31 -1.17
C GLU A 300 6.24 -36.61 -2.40
N THR A 301 6.36 -35.86 -3.49
CA THR A 301 5.55 -36.02 -4.72
C THR A 301 6.28 -36.70 -5.87
N GLU A 302 7.56 -37.11 -5.73
CA GLU A 302 8.22 -37.95 -6.73
C GLU A 302 7.63 -39.38 -6.71
N PRO A 303 6.93 -39.84 -7.78
CA PRO A 303 6.45 -41.21 -7.86
C PRO A 303 7.63 -42.14 -8.07
N GLY A 304 7.91 -42.96 -7.05
CA GLY A 304 8.93 -44.00 -7.10
C GLY A 304 8.80 -44.90 -8.34
N ALA A 305 9.89 -44.97 -9.08
CA ALA A 305 10.33 -46.04 -9.97
C ALA A 305 9.24 -46.85 -10.69
N TYR A 306 9.12 -46.62 -12.01
CA TYR A 306 8.55 -47.58 -12.96
C TYR A 306 9.22 -48.95 -12.78
N ARG A 307 8.60 -49.83 -11.98
CA ARG A 307 8.98 -51.24 -11.90
C ARG A 307 8.40 -51.93 -13.12
N ALA A 308 9.25 -52.19 -14.11
CA ALA A 308 8.89 -53.01 -15.27
C ALA A 308 8.34 -54.35 -14.79
N LYS A 309 7.11 -54.70 -15.19
CA LYS A 309 6.54 -56.02 -14.94
C LYS A 309 7.16 -57.02 -15.91
N PRO A 310 7.69 -58.17 -15.46
CA PRO A 310 8.07 -59.24 -16.36
C PRO A 310 6.81 -59.90 -16.94
N PHE A 311 6.99 -60.39 -18.17
CA PHE A 311 6.01 -60.96 -19.10
C PHE A 311 4.91 -61.84 -18.49
#